data_AF-A0A951UNE2-F1
#
_entry.id   AF-A0A951UNE2-F1
#
_cell.length_a   1.000
_cell.length_b   1.000
_cell.length_c   1.000
_cell.angle_alpha   90.00
_cell.angle_beta   90.00
_cell.angle_gamma   90.00
#
_symmetry.space_group_name_H-M   'P 1'
#
loop_
_entity.id
_entity.type
_entity.pdbx_description
1 polymer ?
#
loop_
_entity_poly.entity_id
_entity_poly.type
_entity_poly.pdbx_seq_one_letter_code
_entity_poly.pdbx_strand_id
1 'polypeptide(L)'
;MKTAKRAITTGLLGTSLFFAEANFSSAHAAQQFSCNGQMSNGWTYSAEYLDGRFTQIRWQRSGQPPQVSRLTFKSNNAQGQPIYKGGLFAAVTVTLVDLSRGDVQVGSQISVGVEEWGWSRGNCGTASSDSESETVSPKLTISTSISPYVDPSVF
;
A
#
# COMPACT_ATOMS: atom_id res chain seq x y z
N MET A 1 -37.81 -77.94 -8.22
CA MET A 1 -36.52 -77.23 -8.08
C MET A 1 -36.22 -77.06 -6.59
N LYS A 2 -35.05 -77.49 -6.12
CA LYS A 2 -34.64 -77.47 -4.71
C LYS A 2 -33.80 -76.23 -4.41
N THR A 3 -34.12 -75.59 -3.29
CA THR A 3 -33.49 -74.38 -2.73
C THR A 3 -32.07 -74.64 -2.25
N ALA A 4 -31.17 -73.69 -2.46
CA ALA A 4 -29.90 -73.60 -1.73
C ALA A 4 -29.65 -72.15 -1.29
N LYS A 5 -29.58 -71.96 0.04
CA LYS A 5 -29.17 -70.73 0.70
C LYS A 5 -27.65 -70.55 0.57
N ARG A 6 -27.19 -69.33 0.32
CA ARG A 6 -25.84 -68.88 0.66
C ARG A 6 -25.92 -67.47 1.25
N ALA A 7 -25.51 -67.38 2.51
CA ALA A 7 -25.24 -66.12 3.19
C ALA A 7 -23.81 -65.67 2.82
N ILE A 8 -23.62 -64.37 2.60
CA ILE A 8 -22.29 -63.74 2.56
C ILE A 8 -22.35 -62.53 3.48
N THR A 9 -21.81 -62.72 4.67
CA THR A 9 -21.28 -61.69 5.55
C THR A 9 -20.06 -61.06 4.86
N THR A 10 -19.93 -59.73 4.86
CA THR A 10 -18.71 -58.95 5.24
C THR A 10 -18.76 -57.52 4.68
N GLY A 11 -18.64 -56.55 5.60
CA GLY A 11 -17.75 -55.38 5.43
C GLY A 11 -18.33 -54.09 4.84
N LEU A 12 -18.30 -53.02 5.62
CA LEU A 12 -17.26 -51.99 5.50
C LEU A 12 -17.37 -51.03 6.70
N LEU A 13 -16.25 -50.82 7.39
CA LEU A 13 -16.11 -49.78 8.41
C LEU A 13 -16.22 -48.42 7.72
N GLY A 14 -17.33 -47.72 7.92
CA GLY A 14 -17.50 -46.35 7.44
C GLY A 14 -16.52 -45.42 8.15
N THR A 15 -15.49 -44.99 7.44
CA THR A 15 -14.56 -43.96 7.93
C THR A 15 -15.20 -42.61 7.66
N SER A 16 -15.74 -41.98 8.70
CA SER A 16 -16.27 -40.62 8.61
C SER A 16 -15.12 -39.64 8.39
N LEU A 17 -14.96 -39.15 7.16
CA LEU A 17 -14.09 -38.02 6.85
C LEU A 17 -14.82 -36.75 7.27
N PHE A 18 -14.46 -36.21 8.43
CA PHE A 18 -14.80 -34.85 8.79
C PHE A 18 -13.96 -33.93 7.91
N PHE A 19 -14.53 -33.44 6.81
CA PHE A 19 -13.94 -32.33 6.07
C PHE A 19 -14.05 -31.12 6.99
N ALA A 20 -12.93 -30.76 7.63
CA ALA A 20 -12.78 -29.46 8.26
C ALA A 20 -12.96 -28.41 7.17
N GLU A 21 -14.10 -27.74 7.19
CA GLU A 21 -14.39 -26.54 6.42
C GLU A 21 -13.37 -25.46 6.82
N ALA A 22 -12.28 -25.39 6.07
CA ALA A 22 -11.37 -24.28 6.13
C ALA A 22 -12.16 -23.04 5.71
N ASN A 23 -12.58 -22.28 6.72
CA ASN A 23 -13.13 -20.94 6.58
C ASN A 23 -11.98 -20.06 6.09
N PHE A 24 -11.76 -20.04 4.77
CA PHE A 24 -10.88 -19.09 4.13
C PHE A 24 -11.56 -17.73 4.19
N SER A 25 -11.36 -17.02 5.31
CA SER A 25 -11.58 -15.58 5.35
C SER A 25 -10.65 -14.99 4.28
N SER A 26 -11.20 -14.64 3.12
CA SER A 26 -10.51 -13.87 2.10
C SER A 26 -10.13 -12.54 2.74
N ALA A 27 -8.89 -12.46 3.23
CA ALA A 27 -8.25 -11.19 3.47
C ALA A 27 -8.11 -10.52 2.11
N HIS A 28 -9.11 -9.74 1.70
CA HIS A 28 -8.99 -8.85 0.56
C HIS A 28 -7.79 -7.94 0.87
N ALA A 29 -6.69 -8.16 0.15
CA ALA A 29 -5.56 -7.26 0.23
C ALA A 29 -6.06 -5.87 -0.16
N ALA A 30 -5.92 -4.91 0.76
CA ALA A 30 -6.22 -3.51 0.53
C ALA A 30 -5.54 -3.07 -0.77
N GLN A 31 -6.32 -2.66 -1.77
CA GLN A 31 -5.76 -2.16 -3.02
C GLN A 31 -5.06 -0.83 -2.73
N GLN A 32 -3.73 -0.83 -2.79
CA GLN A 32 -2.91 0.33 -2.51
C GLN A 32 -2.20 0.81 -3.78
N PHE A 33 -2.45 2.06 -4.15
CA PHE A 33 -1.79 2.71 -5.28
C PHE A 33 -1.20 4.05 -4.85
N SER A 34 -0.17 4.48 -5.57
CA SER A 34 0.42 5.81 -5.44
C SER A 34 0.39 6.50 -6.79
N CYS A 35 -0.16 7.71 -6.82
CA CYS A 35 -0.27 8.51 -8.02
C CYS A 35 0.63 9.73 -7.94
N ASN A 36 1.68 9.75 -8.76
CA ASN A 36 2.73 10.75 -8.69
C ASN A 36 2.59 11.79 -9.80
N GLY A 37 2.92 13.05 -9.50
CA GLY A 37 2.91 14.13 -10.47
C GLY A 37 3.73 15.34 -10.00
N GLN A 38 3.71 16.40 -10.80
CA GLN A 38 4.45 17.63 -10.53
C GLN A 38 3.63 18.87 -10.90
N MET A 39 3.62 19.85 -10.01
CA MET A 39 3.06 21.17 -10.23
C MET A 39 4.03 22.07 -10.99
N SER A 40 3.50 23.04 -11.72
CA SER A 40 4.28 24.01 -12.51
C SER A 40 5.23 24.86 -11.66
N ASN A 41 4.90 25.08 -10.38
CA ASN A 41 5.72 25.83 -9.43
C ASN A 41 6.87 25.01 -8.80
N GLY A 42 7.07 23.76 -9.26
CA GLY A 42 8.19 22.90 -8.87
C GLY A 42 7.93 21.96 -7.68
N TRP A 43 6.74 21.98 -7.09
CA TRP A 43 6.35 20.97 -6.11
C TRP A 43 6.02 19.64 -6.78
N THR A 44 6.64 18.55 -6.34
CA THR A 44 6.19 17.20 -6.68
C THR A 44 5.18 16.72 -5.66
N TYR A 45 4.34 15.78 -6.06
CA TYR A 45 3.37 15.18 -5.18
C TYR A 45 3.18 13.69 -5.42
N SER A 46 2.74 13.02 -4.37
CA SER A 46 2.32 11.63 -4.36
C SER A 46 0.97 11.53 -3.66
N ALA A 47 -0.07 11.16 -4.40
CA ALA A 47 -1.41 10.93 -3.87
C ALA A 47 -1.60 9.45 -3.55
N GLU A 48 -2.06 9.15 -2.34
CA GLU A 48 -2.23 7.78 -1.86
C GLU A 48 -3.67 7.33 -2.02
N TYR A 49 -3.83 6.17 -2.66
CA TYR A 49 -5.10 5.46 -2.77
C TYR A 49 -5.05 4.21 -1.91
N LEU A 50 -6.00 4.08 -1.00
CA LEU A 50 -6.13 2.96 -0.09
C LEU A 50 -7.61 2.59 0.04
N ASP A 51 -7.92 1.30 -0.03
CA ASP A 51 -9.27 0.76 0.20
C ASP A 51 -10.37 1.49 -0.60
N GLY A 52 -10.10 1.75 -1.88
CA GLY A 52 -11.08 2.35 -2.77
C GLY A 52 -11.14 3.88 -2.74
N ARG A 53 -10.25 4.56 -1.99
CA ARG A 53 -10.30 6.03 -1.85
C ARG A 53 -8.93 6.67 -1.80
N PHE A 54 -8.85 7.90 -2.32
CA PHE A 54 -7.73 8.79 -2.04
C PHE A 54 -7.83 9.38 -0.63
N THR A 55 -6.76 9.25 0.16
CA THR A 55 -6.75 9.61 1.58
C THR A 55 -5.82 10.78 1.88
N GLN A 56 -4.70 10.91 1.16
CA GLN A 56 -3.79 12.03 1.33
C GLN A 56 -2.96 12.32 0.07
N ILE A 57 -2.35 13.51 0.05
CA ILE A 57 -1.29 13.89 -0.87
C ILE A 57 -0.07 14.32 -0.07
N ARG A 58 1.08 13.70 -0.35
CA ARG A 58 2.39 14.12 0.17
C ARG A 58 3.06 15.02 -0.86
N TRP A 59 3.51 16.19 -0.43
CA TRP A 59 4.14 17.21 -1.26
C TRP A 59 5.61 17.34 -0.91
N GLN A 60 6.45 17.48 -1.93
CA GLN A 60 7.89 17.63 -1.76
C GLN A 60 8.44 18.73 -2.68
N ARG A 61 9.40 19.49 -2.17
CA ARG A 61 10.17 20.46 -2.93
C ARG A 61 11.53 20.65 -2.28
N SER A 62 12.58 20.74 -3.11
CA SER A 62 13.94 20.95 -2.62
C SER A 62 14.02 22.21 -1.75
N GLY A 63 14.70 22.10 -0.60
CA GLY A 63 14.87 23.19 0.35
C GLY A 63 13.63 23.51 1.20
N GLN A 64 12.55 22.72 1.11
CA GLN A 64 11.34 22.90 1.91
C GLN A 64 10.96 21.61 2.65
N PRO A 65 10.41 21.70 3.88
CA PRO A 65 9.93 20.53 4.59
C PRO A 65 8.75 19.89 3.84
N PRO A 66 8.66 18.55 3.80
CA PRO A 66 7.52 17.85 3.21
C PRO A 66 6.20 18.29 3.84
N GLN A 67 5.15 18.36 3.03
CA GLN A 67 3.82 18.75 3.48
C GLN A 67 2.81 17.65 3.16
N VAL A 68 1.72 17.62 3.91
CA VAL A 68 0.66 16.63 3.71
C VAL A 68 -0.69 17.30 3.65
N SER A 69 -1.46 16.98 2.62
CA SER A 69 -2.86 17.33 2.51
C SER A 69 -3.70 16.08 2.75
N ARG A 70 -4.46 16.05 3.84
CA ARG A 70 -5.48 15.02 4.04
C ARG A 70 -6.66 15.30 3.11
N LEU A 71 -7.13 14.26 2.45
CA LEU A 71 -8.21 14.32 1.49
C LEU A 71 -9.50 13.77 2.10
N THR A 72 -10.62 14.38 1.73
CA THR A 72 -11.95 13.89 2.06
C THR A 72 -12.76 13.84 0.77
N PHE A 73 -13.46 12.73 0.55
CA PHE A 73 -14.40 12.61 -0.56
C PHE A 73 -15.48 13.68 -0.45
N LYS A 74 -15.73 14.40 -1.54
CA LYS A 74 -16.74 15.45 -1.58
C LYS A 74 -17.98 15.01 -2.35
N SER A 75 -17.80 14.59 -3.60
CA SER A 75 -18.89 14.25 -4.52
C SER A 75 -18.32 13.62 -5.79
N ASN A 76 -19.19 13.12 -6.67
CA ASN A 76 -18.82 12.86 -8.05
C ASN A 76 -19.18 14.07 -8.93
N ASN A 77 -18.39 14.37 -9.95
CA ASN A 77 -18.76 15.37 -10.96
C ASN A 77 -19.77 14.80 -11.98
N ALA A 78 -20.18 15.62 -12.94
CA ALA A 78 -21.12 15.21 -14.00
C ALA A 78 -20.60 14.08 -14.90
N GLN A 79 -19.29 13.82 -14.91
CA GLN A 79 -18.65 12.73 -15.66
C GLN A 79 -18.51 11.45 -14.81
N GLY A 80 -19.05 11.45 -13.59
CA GLY A 80 -18.93 10.33 -12.64
C GLY A 80 -17.56 10.22 -11.98
N GLN A 81 -16.70 11.22 -12.13
CA GLN A 81 -15.36 11.20 -11.53
C GLN A 81 -15.44 11.62 -10.05
N PRO A 82 -14.92 10.79 -9.12
CA PRO A 82 -14.81 11.16 -7.71
C PRO A 82 -13.95 12.42 -7.52
N ILE A 83 -14.46 13.35 -6.72
CA ILE A 83 -13.74 14.56 -6.30
C ILE A 83 -13.44 14.45 -4.81
N TYR A 84 -12.18 14.72 -4.48
CA TYR A 84 -11.68 14.81 -3.11
C TYR A 84 -11.19 16.23 -2.86
N LYS A 85 -11.38 16.71 -1.63
CA LYS A 85 -10.95 18.03 -1.17
C LYS A 85 -10.02 17.90 0.03
N GLY A 86 -9.03 18.77 0.09
CA GLY A 86 -8.11 18.87 1.23
C GLY A 86 -7.59 20.29 1.38
N GLY A 87 -6.68 20.46 2.32
CA GLY A 87 -6.00 21.73 2.57
C GLY A 87 -4.48 21.58 2.54
N LEU A 88 -3.79 22.67 2.25
CA LEU A 88 -2.34 22.81 2.31
C LEU A 88 -2.02 24.17 2.96
N PHE A 89 -0.94 24.27 3.74
CA PHE A 89 -0.50 25.53 4.38
C PHE A 89 -1.63 26.36 5.02
N ALA A 90 -2.38 25.74 5.94
CA ALA A 90 -3.47 26.32 6.73
C ALA A 90 -4.71 26.85 5.97
N ALA A 91 -4.64 27.21 4.68
CA ALA A 91 -5.78 27.80 3.96
C ALA A 91 -5.84 27.48 2.45
N VAL A 92 -4.81 26.87 1.86
CA VAL A 92 -4.78 26.63 0.41
C VAL A 92 -5.63 25.41 0.08
N THR A 93 -6.65 25.58 -0.75
CA THR A 93 -7.53 24.48 -1.14
C THR A 93 -6.83 23.54 -2.12
N VAL A 94 -6.91 22.24 -1.82
CA VAL A 94 -6.49 21.16 -2.72
C VAL A 94 -7.71 20.42 -3.24
N THR A 95 -7.74 20.14 -4.54
CA THR A 95 -8.75 19.33 -5.21
C THR A 95 -8.07 18.19 -5.95
N LEU A 96 -8.51 16.96 -5.70
CA LEU A 96 -8.11 15.81 -6.50
C LEU A 96 -9.34 15.28 -7.23
N VAL A 97 -9.20 15.07 -8.53
CA VAL A 97 -10.21 14.41 -9.37
C VAL A 97 -9.65 13.09 -9.85
N ASP A 98 -10.34 12.01 -9.52
CA ASP A 98 -10.03 10.68 -10.00
C ASP A 98 -10.60 10.47 -11.41
N LEU A 99 -9.72 10.42 -12.40
CA LEU A 99 -10.13 10.32 -13.81
C LEU A 99 -10.51 8.90 -14.21
N SER A 100 -10.25 7.91 -13.36
CA SER A 100 -10.65 6.51 -13.56
C SER A 100 -12.13 6.27 -13.25
N ARG A 101 -12.82 7.23 -12.62
CA ARG A 101 -14.22 7.13 -12.15
C ARG A 101 -14.41 6.12 -11.00
N GLY A 102 -13.43 6.03 -10.10
CA GLY A 102 -13.45 5.14 -8.94
C GLY A 102 -12.86 3.76 -9.18
N ASP A 103 -12.34 3.50 -10.37
CA ASP A 103 -11.70 2.24 -10.77
C ASP A 103 -10.19 2.43 -10.92
N VAL A 104 -9.55 2.84 -9.83
CA VAL A 104 -8.12 3.15 -9.82
C VAL A 104 -7.31 1.87 -9.97
N GLN A 105 -6.45 1.86 -10.99
CA GLN A 105 -5.51 0.79 -11.32
C GLN A 105 -4.19 1.38 -11.82
N VAL A 106 -3.16 0.54 -11.98
CA VAL A 106 -1.89 0.95 -12.61
C VAL A 106 -2.15 1.56 -13.98
N GLY A 107 -1.52 2.72 -14.24
CA GLY A 107 -1.71 3.50 -15.47
C GLY A 107 -2.89 4.47 -15.42
N SER A 108 -3.74 4.41 -14.39
CA SER A 108 -4.80 5.41 -14.17
C SER A 108 -4.21 6.80 -14.00
N GLN A 109 -5.03 7.82 -14.23
CA GLN A 109 -4.64 9.21 -14.06
C GLN A 109 -5.52 9.91 -13.04
N ILE A 110 -4.92 10.88 -12.36
CA ILE A 110 -5.61 11.86 -11.52
C ILE A 110 -5.32 13.27 -12.03
N SER A 111 -6.22 14.20 -11.71
CA SER A 111 -5.95 15.63 -11.85
C SER A 111 -5.92 16.27 -10.47
N VAL A 112 -4.83 16.95 -10.13
CA VAL A 112 -4.70 17.66 -8.86
C VAL A 112 -4.66 19.16 -9.14
N GLY A 113 -5.56 19.88 -8.49
CA GLY A 113 -5.66 21.34 -8.55
C GLY A 113 -5.37 21.92 -7.18
N VAL A 114 -4.49 22.91 -7.14
CA VAL A 114 -4.20 23.67 -5.92
C VAL A 114 -4.47 25.14 -6.23
N GLU A 115 -5.17 25.80 -5.31
CA GLU A 115 -5.43 27.23 -5.41
C GLU A 115 -4.11 27.98 -5.66
N GLU A 116 -4.12 28.93 -6.60
CA GLU A 116 -2.95 29.71 -7.03
C GLU A 116 -1.85 28.96 -7.79
N TRP A 117 -1.72 27.64 -7.68
CA TRP A 117 -0.68 26.86 -8.38
C TRP A 117 -1.18 26.21 -9.67
N GLY A 118 -2.50 26.15 -9.86
CA GLY A 118 -3.14 25.60 -11.03
C GLY A 118 -3.33 24.09 -10.95
N TRP A 119 -3.41 23.45 -12.12
CA TRP A 119 -3.70 22.03 -12.27
C TRP A 119 -2.51 21.27 -12.84
N SER A 120 -2.33 20.05 -12.35
CA SER A 120 -1.38 19.08 -12.89
C SER A 120 -2.00 17.68 -12.99
N ARG A 121 -1.37 16.83 -13.80
CA ARG A 121 -1.72 15.43 -13.95
C ARG A 121 -0.74 14.55 -13.19
N GLY A 122 -1.27 13.49 -12.60
CA GLY A 122 -0.49 12.43 -11.98
C GLY A 122 -0.87 11.06 -12.50
N ASN A 123 0.08 10.15 -12.50
CA ASN A 123 -0.08 8.78 -12.98
C ASN A 123 0.03 7.80 -11.81
N CYS A 124 -0.94 6.90 -11.75
CA CYS A 124 -1.03 5.89 -10.70
C CYS A 124 -0.18 4.66 -11.04
N GLY A 125 0.60 4.21 -10.06
CA GLY A 125 1.33 2.95 -10.07
C GLY A 125 1.03 2.16 -8.81
N THR A 126 1.61 0.96 -8.74
CA THR A 126 1.65 0.19 -7.48
C THR A 126 2.28 1.07 -6.41
N ALA A 127 1.69 1.11 -5.22
CA ALA A 127 2.37 1.74 -4.10
C ALA A 127 3.68 1.01 -3.86
N SER A 128 4.80 1.68 -4.10
CA SER A 128 6.07 1.23 -3.55
C SER A 128 5.89 1.31 -2.04
N SER A 129 5.99 0.17 -1.36
CA SER A 129 6.19 0.17 0.08
C SER A 129 7.56 0.80 0.31
N ASP A 130 7.64 2.13 0.35
CA ASP A 130 8.68 2.84 1.09
C ASP A 130 8.38 2.61 2.57
N SER A 131 8.46 1.35 2.99
CA SER A 131 8.98 1.04 4.31
C SER A 131 10.31 1.77 4.34
N GLU A 132 10.43 2.69 5.29
CA GLU A 132 11.67 3.26 5.76
C GLU A 132 12.73 2.16 5.85
N SER A 133 13.44 1.94 4.76
CA SER A 133 14.72 1.26 4.77
C SER A 133 15.68 2.36 5.17
N GLU A 134 15.78 2.58 6.47
CA GLU A 134 17.12 2.76 7.03
C GLU A 134 17.92 1.53 6.61
N THR A 135 18.42 1.55 5.37
CA THR A 135 19.62 0.82 5.01
C THR A 135 20.73 1.52 5.80
N VAL A 136 20.78 1.24 7.09
CA VAL A 136 22.06 1.13 7.78
C VAL A 136 22.80 0.08 6.97
N SER A 137 23.62 0.55 6.03
CA SER A 137 24.66 -0.27 5.45
C SER A 137 25.36 -0.92 6.64
N PRO A 138 25.42 -2.26 6.77
CA PRO A 138 26.50 -2.83 7.53
C PRO A 138 27.74 -2.55 6.69
N LYS A 139 28.35 -1.37 6.89
CA LYS A 139 29.77 -1.25 6.65
C LYS A 139 30.36 -2.27 7.62
N LEU A 140 30.81 -3.39 7.06
CA LEU A 140 31.55 -4.41 7.76
C LEU A 140 32.86 -3.75 8.21
N THR A 141 32.81 -2.94 9.27
CA THR A 141 34.00 -2.55 10.00
C THR A 141 34.35 -3.79 10.80
N ILE A 142 35.31 -4.55 10.29
CA ILE A 142 36.02 -5.55 11.06
C ILE A 142 36.68 -4.77 12.22
N SER A 143 35.98 -4.69 13.36
CA SER A 143 36.63 -4.35 14.63
C SER A 143 37.49 -5.54 15.00
N THR A 144 38.75 -5.51 14.57
CA THR A 144 39.78 -6.35 15.17
C THR A 144 39.96 -5.86 16.60
N SER A 145 39.28 -6.50 17.54
CA SER A 145 39.57 -6.38 18.97
C SER A 145 40.94 -7.04 19.21
N ILE A 146 42.02 -6.28 19.04
CA ILE A 146 43.34 -6.62 19.58
C ILE A 146 43.33 -6.12 21.01
N SER A 147 43.11 -7.03 21.95
CA SER A 147 43.36 -6.80 23.36
C SER A 147 44.86 -7.05 23.59
N PRO A 148 45.69 -6.06 23.95
CA PRO A 148 47.02 -6.36 24.46
C PRO A 148 46.86 -6.83 25.91
N TYR A 149 46.85 -8.14 26.11
CA TYR A 149 47.19 -8.72 27.42
C TYR A 149 48.66 -8.38 27.68
N VAL A 150 48.90 -7.46 28.61
CA VAL A 150 50.24 -7.14 29.12
C VAL A 150 50.56 -8.16 30.21
N ASP A 151 51.60 -8.97 30.00
CA ASP A 151 52.14 -9.88 31.01
C ASP A 151 52.80 -9.08 32.15
N PRO A 152 52.35 -9.21 33.41
CA PRO A 152 52.93 -8.45 34.52
C PRO A 152 54.20 -9.08 35.14
N SER A 153 54.89 -10.02 34.48
CA SER A 153 56.06 -10.70 35.06
C SER A 153 57.42 -10.09 34.68
N VAL A 154 57.43 -8.86 34.16
CA VAL A 154 58.67 -8.11 33.90
C VAL A 154 58.61 -6.77 34.60
N PHE A 155 58.70 -6.78 35.93
CA PHE A 155 59.31 -5.74 36.78
C PHE A 155 59.69 -6.33 38.13
#